data_AF-A0A8T6VWI1-F1
#
_entry.id   AF-A0A8T6VWI1-F1
#
_cell.length_a   1.000
_cell.length_b   1.000
_cell.length_c   1.000
_cell.angle_alpha   90.00
_cell.angle_beta   90.00
_cell.angle_gamma   90.00
#
_symmetry.space_group_name_H-M   'P 1'
#
loop_
_entity.id
_entity.type
_entity.pdbx_description
1 polymer ?
#
loop_
_entity_poly.entity_id
_entity_poly.type
_entity_poly.pdbx_seq_one_letter_code
_entity_poly.pdbx_strand_id
1 'polypeptide(L)'
;MVILLVTMVTSVWMPVWMEKREANQIRQVTSDFGNIKATIDNQILQGDTAIAVANPVTLGTEGFSAFGTDSSGSFSINHFRDDELEYYCNVRNTTGAVNVTCTGGMKYNSNNAYYVDQELAYENGAIILDQGDGEVVRIGPQLTVEKFGPVVKVDFVMITISGIETSITGTSTILFQTQLVTYTSASHLFVNPDWLNFTMITEYTAAWTRYFNNTLIEAGLTPGTDFNLTLVDATT
;
A
#
# COMPACT_ATOMS: atom_id res chain seq x y z
N MET A 1 -30.15 -41.91 0.41
CA MET A 1 -30.51 -40.64 1.08
C MET A 1 -29.30 -39.86 1.59
N VAL A 2 -28.34 -40.48 2.27
CA VAL A 2 -27.14 -39.77 2.80
C VAL A 2 -26.31 -39.10 1.69
N ILE A 3 -26.12 -39.74 0.54
CA ILE A 3 -25.35 -39.17 -0.58
C ILE A 3 -25.96 -37.85 -1.08
N LEU A 4 -27.28 -37.79 -1.28
CA LEU A 4 -27.99 -36.59 -1.75
C LEU A 4 -27.87 -35.41 -0.76
N LEU A 5 -27.93 -35.70 0.55
CA LEU A 5 -27.78 -34.69 1.58
C LEU A 5 -26.34 -34.15 1.61
N VAL A 6 -25.35 -35.03 1.48
CA VAL A 6 -23.93 -34.63 1.36
C VAL A 6 -23.71 -33.79 0.10
N THR A 7 -24.29 -34.18 -1.05
CA THR A 7 -24.14 -33.40 -2.30
C THR A 7 -24.78 -32.01 -2.19
N MET A 8 -25.93 -31.91 -1.52
CA MET A 8 -26.59 -30.62 -1.27
C MET A 8 -25.74 -29.71 -0.38
N VAL A 9 -25.14 -30.27 0.68
CA VAL A 9 -24.26 -29.52 1.59
C VAL A 9 -23.00 -29.03 0.88
N THR A 10 -22.32 -29.89 0.12
CA THR A 10 -21.09 -29.52 -0.58
C THR A 10 -21.33 -28.57 -1.76
N SER A 11 -22.48 -28.68 -2.46
CA SER A 11 -22.75 -27.84 -3.62
C SER A 11 -23.39 -26.50 -3.30
N VAL A 12 -24.16 -26.39 -2.20
CA VAL A 12 -24.97 -25.18 -1.92
C VAL A 12 -24.43 -24.41 -0.73
N TRP A 13 -24.07 -25.10 0.35
CA TRP A 13 -23.73 -24.43 1.61
C TRP A 13 -22.23 -24.14 1.72
N MET A 14 -21.39 -25.06 1.24
CA MET A 14 -19.94 -24.93 1.32
C MET A 14 -19.39 -23.70 0.59
N PRO A 15 -19.81 -23.35 -0.64
CA PRO A 15 -19.29 -22.16 -1.32
C PRO A 15 -19.56 -20.88 -0.53
N VAL A 16 -20.77 -20.73 0.03
CA VAL A 16 -21.16 -19.57 0.83
C VAL A 16 -20.33 -19.45 2.12
N TRP A 17 -20.04 -20.59 2.75
CA TRP A 17 -19.19 -20.59 3.95
C TRP A 17 -17.74 -20.27 3.61
N MET A 18 -17.22 -20.78 2.50
CA MET A 18 -15.86 -20.50 2.04
C MET A 18 -15.69 -19.04 1.63
N GLU A 19 -16.61 -18.49 0.83
CA GLU A 19 -16.64 -17.07 0.47
C GLU A 19 -16.60 -16.17 1.72
N LYS A 20 -17.41 -16.49 2.74
CA LYS A 20 -17.42 -15.72 4.00
C LYS A 20 -16.07 -15.80 4.73
N ARG A 21 -15.37 -16.93 4.66
CA ARG A 21 -14.06 -17.10 5.31
C ARG A 21 -12.99 -16.31 4.57
N GLU A 22 -12.94 -16.40 3.24
CA GLU A 22 -12.01 -15.62 2.42
C GLU A 22 -12.28 -14.11 2.57
N ALA A 23 -13.55 -13.68 2.60
CA ALA A 23 -13.91 -12.29 2.87
C ALA A 23 -13.44 -11.82 4.27
N ASN A 24 -13.54 -12.68 5.29
CA ASN A 24 -13.07 -12.37 6.63
C ASN A 24 -11.54 -12.33 6.72
N GLN A 25 -10.85 -13.23 6.03
CA GLN A 25 -9.40 -13.20 5.89
C GLN A 25 -8.94 -11.89 5.27
N ILE A 26 -9.52 -11.46 4.17
CA ILE A 26 -9.14 -10.21 3.51
C ILE A 26 -9.36 -8.99 4.42
N ARG A 27 -10.46 -8.97 5.20
CA ARG A 27 -10.65 -7.96 6.25
C ARG A 27 -9.55 -8.00 7.31
N GLN A 28 -9.12 -9.19 7.71
CA GLN A 28 -8.02 -9.36 8.65
C GLN A 28 -6.70 -8.84 8.06
N VAL A 29 -6.36 -9.20 6.82
CA VAL A 29 -5.16 -8.67 6.14
C VAL A 29 -5.20 -7.15 6.00
N THR A 30 -6.36 -6.59 5.68
CA THR A 30 -6.53 -5.13 5.63
C THR A 30 -6.26 -4.50 7.00
N SER A 31 -6.71 -5.14 8.08
CA SER A 31 -6.39 -4.71 9.45
C SER A 31 -4.91 -4.88 9.78
N ASP A 32 -4.26 -5.95 9.32
CA ASP A 32 -2.84 -6.21 9.49
C ASP A 32 -2.02 -5.08 8.83
N PHE A 33 -2.37 -4.65 7.60
CA PHE A 33 -1.77 -3.49 6.93
C PHE A 33 -1.99 -2.18 7.69
N GLY A 34 -3.18 -1.97 8.26
CA GLY A 34 -3.44 -0.82 9.14
C GLY A 34 -2.53 -0.81 10.38
N ASN A 35 -2.32 -1.98 10.99
CA ASN A 35 -1.40 -2.12 12.13
C ASN A 35 0.06 -1.88 11.72
N ILE A 36 0.49 -2.38 10.56
CA ILE A 36 1.83 -2.14 10.01
C ILE A 36 2.06 -0.64 9.82
N LYS A 37 1.10 0.06 9.20
CA LYS A 37 1.18 1.52 9.05
C LYS A 37 1.30 2.21 10.40
N ALA A 38 0.46 1.85 11.38
CA ALA A 38 0.52 2.44 12.72
C ALA A 38 1.87 2.20 13.41
N THR A 39 2.46 1.01 13.24
CA THR A 39 3.80 0.69 13.73
C THR A 39 4.85 1.59 13.09
N ILE A 40 4.85 1.73 11.77
CA ILE A 40 5.81 2.58 11.05
C ILE A 40 5.64 4.05 11.45
N ASP A 41 4.41 4.54 11.52
CA ASP A 41 4.10 5.90 11.96
C ASP A 41 4.62 6.15 13.39
N ASN A 42 4.53 5.17 14.30
CA ASN A 42 5.12 5.25 15.64
C ASN A 42 6.65 5.26 15.62
N GLN A 43 7.30 4.50 14.73
CA GLN A 43 8.76 4.54 14.57
C GLN A 43 9.24 5.91 14.08
N ILE A 44 8.51 6.52 13.16
CA ILE A 44 8.77 7.89 12.68
C ILE A 44 8.64 8.90 13.83
N LEU A 45 7.59 8.79 14.65
CA LEU A 45 7.39 9.67 15.81
C LEU A 45 8.50 9.54 16.86
N GLN A 46 9.02 8.33 17.04
CA GLN A 46 10.13 8.07 17.97
C GLN A 46 11.48 8.48 17.39
N GLY A 47 11.58 8.64 16.06
CA GLY A 47 12.81 8.93 15.34
C GLY A 47 13.82 7.77 15.37
N ASP A 48 13.34 6.55 15.67
CA ASP A 48 14.20 5.37 15.82
C ASP A 48 14.24 4.57 14.52
N THR A 49 15.33 4.73 13.78
CA THR A 49 15.61 4.00 12.54
C THR A 49 16.47 2.76 12.76
N ALA A 50 16.86 2.46 14.01
CA ALA A 50 17.74 1.32 14.34
C ALA A 50 16.97 0.05 14.73
N ILE A 51 15.66 0.17 15.02
CA ILE A 51 14.83 -0.93 15.48
C ILE A 51 14.08 -1.56 14.30
N ALA A 52 14.23 -2.88 14.14
CA ALA A 52 13.34 -3.69 13.33
C ALA A 52 12.10 -4.09 14.15
N VAL A 53 10.91 -3.89 13.60
CA VAL A 53 9.66 -4.29 14.25
C VAL A 53 9.04 -5.46 13.49
N ALA A 54 8.66 -6.49 14.25
CA ALA A 54 7.93 -7.63 13.71
C ALA A 54 6.43 -7.34 13.68
N ASN A 55 5.81 -7.48 12.51
CA ASN A 55 4.37 -7.38 12.35
C ASN A 55 3.81 -8.73 11.84
N PRO A 56 2.63 -9.16 12.33
CA PRO A 56 1.95 -10.30 11.77
C PRO A 56 1.24 -9.93 10.45
N VAL A 57 1.28 -10.83 9.49
CA VAL A 57 0.40 -10.81 8.30
C VAL A 57 -0.16 -12.19 8.08
N THR A 58 -1.48 -12.25 7.91
CA THR A 58 -2.20 -13.49 7.62
C THR A 58 -2.16 -13.80 6.13
N LEU A 59 -1.46 -14.87 5.72
CA LEU A 59 -1.31 -15.18 4.29
C LEU A 59 -2.55 -15.82 3.69
N GLY A 60 -3.28 -16.63 4.45
CA GLY A 60 -4.38 -17.40 3.89
C GLY A 60 -5.29 -17.99 4.96
N THR A 61 -6.15 -18.90 4.53
CA THR A 61 -6.95 -19.74 5.42
C THR A 61 -7.01 -21.16 4.89
N GLU A 62 -6.77 -22.14 5.76
CA GLU A 62 -6.94 -23.57 5.43
C GLU A 62 -8.42 -23.92 5.25
N GLY A 63 -8.72 -24.87 4.36
CA GLY A 63 -10.04 -25.44 4.17
C GLY A 63 -10.58 -26.09 5.44
N PHE A 64 -11.85 -25.84 5.79
CA PHE A 64 -12.41 -26.30 7.07
C PHE A 64 -12.84 -27.78 7.09
N SER A 65 -12.69 -28.51 5.97
CA SER A 65 -13.06 -29.93 5.86
C SER A 65 -12.32 -30.63 4.72
N ALA A 66 -12.46 -31.96 4.61
CA ALA A 66 -11.92 -32.77 3.51
C ALA A 66 -12.41 -32.37 2.09
N PHE A 67 -13.36 -31.44 2.00
CA PHE A 67 -13.93 -30.96 0.74
C PHE A 67 -13.75 -29.44 0.55
N GLY A 68 -13.24 -28.73 1.56
CA GLY A 68 -12.92 -27.30 1.45
C GLY A 68 -11.57 -27.11 0.78
N THR A 69 -11.47 -26.12 -0.09
CA THR A 69 -10.17 -25.72 -0.67
C THR A 69 -9.49 -24.71 0.24
N ASP A 70 -8.17 -24.71 0.24
CA ASP A 70 -7.39 -23.67 0.91
C ASP A 70 -7.47 -22.37 0.11
N SER A 71 -7.53 -21.23 0.80
CA SER A 71 -7.18 -19.94 0.22
C SER A 71 -5.77 -19.60 0.67
N SER A 72 -4.88 -19.41 -0.30
CA SER A 72 -3.51 -19.00 -0.04
C SER A 72 -3.35 -17.52 -0.37
N GLY A 73 -2.26 -16.93 0.11
CA GLY A 73 -1.83 -15.61 -0.32
C GLY A 73 -0.33 -15.53 -0.29
N SER A 74 0.21 -14.60 -1.06
CA SER A 74 1.63 -14.32 -1.15
C SER A 74 1.91 -12.92 -0.63
N PHE A 75 2.86 -12.81 0.29
CA PHE A 75 3.34 -11.55 0.80
C PHE A 75 4.80 -11.34 0.38
N SER A 76 5.11 -10.14 -0.09
CA SER A 76 6.46 -9.72 -0.45
C SER A 76 6.79 -8.35 0.12
N ILE A 77 7.99 -8.22 0.70
CA ILE A 77 8.57 -6.94 1.13
C ILE A 77 9.63 -6.57 0.11
N ASN A 78 9.76 -5.27 -0.18
CA ASN A 78 10.81 -4.76 -1.05
C ASN A 78 10.80 -5.51 -2.39
N HIS A 79 9.63 -5.59 -3.03
CA HIS A 79 9.53 -6.15 -4.37
C HIS A 79 10.35 -5.27 -5.33
N PHE A 80 11.64 -5.58 -5.50
CA PHE A 80 12.55 -4.94 -6.46
C PHE A 80 13.18 -6.02 -7.33
N ARG A 81 13.34 -5.74 -8.62
CA ARG A 81 14.20 -6.49 -9.53
C ARG A 81 15.62 -5.94 -9.47
N ASP A 82 16.60 -6.84 -9.41
CA ASP A 82 17.98 -6.59 -9.79
C ASP A 82 18.66 -5.32 -9.21
N ASP A 83 18.55 -5.08 -7.90
CA ASP A 83 19.40 -4.11 -7.16
C ASP A 83 19.18 -2.62 -7.55
N GLU A 84 18.10 -2.29 -8.28
CA GLU A 84 17.71 -0.91 -8.63
C GLU A 84 16.46 -0.44 -7.86
N LEU A 85 16.44 0.85 -7.51
CA LEU A 85 15.31 1.53 -6.86
C LEU A 85 14.13 1.69 -7.83
N GLU A 86 13.39 0.63 -8.15
CA GLU A 86 12.25 0.69 -9.07
C GLU A 86 11.05 1.43 -8.47
N TYR A 87 10.56 1.09 -7.27
CA TYR A 87 9.46 1.79 -6.59
C TYR A 87 9.96 2.96 -5.74
N TYR A 88 10.21 4.12 -6.36
CA TYR A 88 10.55 5.33 -5.64
C TYR A 88 9.53 6.45 -5.87
N CYS A 89 9.39 7.31 -4.86
CA CYS A 89 8.73 8.59 -4.99
C CYS A 89 9.73 9.70 -4.72
N ASN A 90 9.77 10.66 -5.62
CA ASN A 90 10.61 11.83 -5.57
C ASN A 90 9.74 13.08 -5.61
N VAL A 91 9.97 13.96 -4.64
CA VAL A 91 9.32 15.27 -4.57
C VAL A 91 10.38 16.32 -4.79
N ARG A 92 10.21 17.11 -5.85
CA ARG A 92 11.14 18.17 -6.25
C ARG A 92 10.44 19.49 -6.47
N ASN A 93 11.18 20.55 -6.16
CA ASN A 93 10.84 21.91 -6.54
C ASN A 93 11.80 22.44 -7.62
N THR A 94 11.34 23.38 -8.45
CA THR A 94 12.16 24.08 -9.47
C THR A 94 13.43 24.73 -8.91
N THR A 95 13.39 25.23 -7.68
CA THR A 95 14.52 25.85 -6.98
C THR A 95 15.53 24.86 -6.43
N GLY A 96 15.19 23.56 -6.37
CA GLY A 96 16.01 22.54 -5.71
C GLY A 96 15.98 22.59 -4.18
N ALA A 97 15.21 23.51 -3.57
CA ALA A 97 15.06 23.59 -2.11
C ALA A 97 14.43 22.33 -1.49
N VAL A 98 13.65 21.60 -2.28
CA VAL A 98 13.11 20.29 -1.95
C VAL A 98 13.58 19.31 -3.01
N ASN A 99 14.28 18.27 -2.56
CA ASN A 99 14.65 17.11 -3.37
C ASN A 99 14.72 15.90 -2.44
N VAL A 100 13.56 15.30 -2.20
CA VAL A 100 13.42 14.17 -1.29
C VAL A 100 13.07 12.94 -2.11
N THR A 101 13.75 11.84 -1.87
CA THR A 101 13.47 10.54 -2.47
C THR A 101 13.20 9.54 -1.35
N CYS A 102 12.18 8.72 -1.51
CA CYS A 102 11.98 7.53 -0.70
C CYS A 102 11.73 6.31 -1.57
N THR A 103 11.90 5.15 -0.97
CA THR A 103 11.76 3.85 -1.62
C THR A 103 11.22 2.82 -0.65
N GLY A 104 10.75 1.70 -1.17
CA GLY A 104 10.34 0.57 -0.36
C GLY A 104 8.83 0.49 -0.25
N GLY A 105 8.38 -0.75 -0.29
CA GLY A 105 6.97 -1.09 -0.28
C GLY A 105 6.78 -2.53 0.15
N MET A 106 5.53 -2.88 0.41
CA MET A 106 5.12 -4.24 0.71
C MET A 106 3.89 -4.56 -0.12
N LYS A 107 3.74 -5.81 -0.50
CA LYS A 107 2.65 -6.27 -1.34
C LYS A 107 2.11 -7.59 -0.81
N TYR A 108 0.80 -7.67 -0.72
CA TYR A 108 0.06 -8.89 -0.45
C TYR A 108 -0.85 -9.18 -1.62
N ASN A 109 -0.82 -10.40 -2.11
CA ASN A 109 -1.68 -10.92 -3.16
C ASN A 109 -2.51 -12.08 -2.60
N SER A 110 -3.83 -11.99 -2.70
CA SER A 110 -4.68 -13.14 -2.40
C SER A 110 -4.77 -14.10 -3.58
N ASN A 111 -5.04 -15.37 -3.26
CA ASN A 111 -5.42 -16.41 -4.21
C ASN A 111 -6.67 -17.12 -3.63
N ASN A 112 -7.80 -16.45 -3.77
CA ASN A 112 -9.11 -16.84 -3.28
C ASN A 112 -9.85 -17.68 -4.33
N ALA A 113 -10.62 -18.67 -3.87
CA ALA A 113 -11.39 -19.53 -4.77
C ALA A 113 -12.86 -19.12 -4.89
N TYR A 114 -13.41 -18.44 -3.88
CA TYR A 114 -14.83 -18.10 -3.75
C TYR A 114 -15.11 -16.61 -3.56
N TYR A 115 -14.12 -15.84 -3.12
CA TYR A 115 -14.14 -14.40 -2.95
C TYR A 115 -13.23 -13.71 -3.98
N VAL A 116 -13.45 -12.43 -4.21
CA VAL A 116 -12.66 -11.65 -5.19
C VAL A 116 -11.19 -11.61 -4.75
N ASP A 117 -10.29 -11.78 -5.72
CA ASP A 117 -8.87 -11.58 -5.50
C ASP A 117 -8.54 -10.10 -5.32
N GLN A 118 -7.73 -9.82 -4.31
CA GLN A 118 -7.35 -8.48 -3.93
C GLN A 118 -5.85 -8.43 -3.69
N GLU A 119 -5.26 -7.35 -4.16
CA GLU A 119 -3.90 -6.98 -3.88
C GLU A 119 -3.90 -5.79 -2.91
N LEU A 120 -3.11 -5.90 -1.84
CA LEU A 120 -2.88 -4.83 -0.88
C LEU A 120 -1.42 -4.43 -0.93
N ALA A 121 -1.19 -3.17 -1.26
CA ALA A 121 0.14 -2.58 -1.27
C ALA A 121 0.30 -1.54 -0.16
N TYR A 122 1.50 -1.50 0.41
CA TYR A 122 1.98 -0.39 1.21
C TYR A 122 3.08 0.32 0.43
N GLU A 123 2.89 1.59 0.11
CA GLU A 123 3.86 2.40 -0.63
C GLU A 123 3.94 3.80 -0.01
N ASN A 124 5.14 4.23 0.38
CA ASN A 124 5.42 5.58 0.91
C ASN A 124 4.38 6.06 1.97
N GLY A 125 3.99 5.18 2.90
CA GLY A 125 3.02 5.51 3.94
C GLY A 125 1.55 5.41 3.55
N ALA A 126 1.24 5.11 2.30
CA ALA A 126 -0.10 4.84 1.82
C ALA A 126 -0.40 3.34 1.81
N ILE A 127 -1.68 2.99 1.95
CA ILE A 127 -2.19 1.64 1.70
C ILE A 127 -3.09 1.70 0.47
N ILE A 128 -2.74 0.90 -0.52
CA ILE A 128 -3.37 0.81 -1.83
C ILE A 128 -4.07 -0.54 -1.89
N LEU A 129 -5.26 -0.53 -2.47
CA LEU A 129 -6.00 -1.72 -2.77
C LEU A 129 -6.21 -1.77 -4.27
N ASP A 130 -5.78 -2.87 -4.88
CA ASP A 130 -6.13 -3.24 -6.23
C ASP A 130 -7.03 -4.48 -6.20
N GLN A 131 -8.08 -4.42 -6.99
CA GLN A 131 -9.04 -5.48 -7.25
C GLN A 131 -9.24 -5.39 -8.74
N GLY A 132 -9.27 -6.47 -9.52
CA GLY A 132 -9.16 -6.39 -10.99
C GLY A 132 -10.13 -5.45 -11.75
N ASP A 133 -11.11 -4.81 -11.11
CA ASP A 133 -11.95 -3.73 -11.62
C ASP A 133 -11.42 -2.29 -11.38
N GLY A 134 -10.37 -2.13 -10.57
CA GLY A 134 -9.61 -0.90 -10.41
C GLY A 134 -8.86 -0.78 -9.07
N GLU A 135 -7.98 0.20 -9.03
CA GLU A 135 -7.10 0.47 -7.90
C GLU A 135 -7.45 1.77 -7.17
N VAL A 136 -7.21 1.80 -5.86
CA VAL A 136 -7.53 2.94 -5.01
C VAL A 136 -6.63 3.03 -3.78
N VAL A 137 -6.19 4.26 -3.47
CA VAL A 137 -5.56 4.58 -2.18
C VAL A 137 -6.63 4.53 -1.09
N ARG A 138 -6.58 3.51 -0.22
CA ARG A 138 -7.52 3.33 0.91
C ARG A 138 -7.14 4.19 2.10
N ILE A 139 -5.85 4.28 2.39
CA ILE A 139 -5.29 5.14 3.44
C ILE A 139 -4.16 5.93 2.81
N GLY A 140 -4.25 7.26 2.85
CA GLY A 140 -3.25 8.14 2.25
C GLY A 140 -1.92 8.17 3.02
N PRO A 141 -0.84 8.62 2.37
CA PRO A 141 0.40 8.97 3.04
C PRO A 141 0.21 10.16 3.99
N GLN A 142 1.24 10.45 4.78
CA GLN A 142 1.30 11.67 5.59
C GLN A 142 1.62 12.86 4.68
N LEU A 143 0.57 13.45 4.10
CA LEU A 143 0.62 14.62 3.22
C LEU A 143 -0.46 15.61 3.62
N THR A 144 -0.07 16.84 3.89
CA THR A 144 -0.97 17.97 4.15
C THR A 144 -0.61 19.12 3.24
N VAL A 145 -1.61 19.72 2.60
CA VAL A 145 -1.45 20.82 1.66
C VAL A 145 -2.43 21.91 2.04
N GLU A 146 -1.92 23.10 2.31
CA GLU A 146 -2.70 24.25 2.73
C GLU A 146 -2.35 25.48 1.88
N LYS A 147 -3.35 26.09 1.25
CA LYS A 147 -3.17 27.28 0.42
C LYS A 147 -3.58 28.54 1.16
N PHE A 148 -2.63 29.46 1.33
CA PHE A 148 -2.80 30.78 1.94
C PHE A 148 -2.57 31.88 0.90
N GLY A 149 -3.59 32.13 0.06
CA GLY A 149 -3.48 33.10 -1.04
C GLY A 149 -2.43 32.67 -2.07
N PRO A 150 -1.33 33.42 -2.27
CA PRO A 150 -0.27 33.05 -3.21
C PRO A 150 0.74 32.04 -2.64
N VAL A 151 0.67 31.73 -1.34
CA VAL A 151 1.59 30.81 -0.66
C VAL A 151 0.92 29.46 -0.44
N VAL A 152 1.63 28.37 -0.72
CA VAL A 152 1.17 27.01 -0.46
C VAL A 152 2.12 26.39 0.56
N LYS A 153 1.59 25.95 1.70
CA LYS A 153 2.33 25.15 2.66
C LYS A 153 2.10 23.68 2.34
N VAL A 154 3.17 22.92 2.20
CA VAL A 154 3.08 21.46 2.10
C VAL A 154 3.93 20.83 3.18
N ASP A 155 3.29 19.98 3.96
CA ASP A 155 3.90 19.10 4.94
C ASP A 155 3.81 17.68 4.38
N PHE A 156 4.95 17.01 4.26
CA PHE A 156 4.97 15.63 3.79
C PHE A 156 6.01 14.81 4.56
N VAL A 157 5.74 13.51 4.71
CA VAL A 157 6.69 12.54 5.24
C VAL A 157 6.93 11.47 4.19
N MET A 158 8.17 11.42 3.71
CA MET A 158 8.63 10.39 2.78
C MET A 158 9.26 9.27 3.59
N ILE A 159 8.79 8.05 3.40
CA ILE A 159 9.15 6.90 4.24
C ILE A 159 9.95 5.92 3.40
N THR A 160 11.15 5.59 3.86
CA THR A 160 11.93 4.49 3.31
C THR A 160 11.96 3.33 4.28
N ILE A 161 11.39 2.21 3.84
CA ILE A 161 11.41 0.95 4.59
C ILE A 161 12.39 -0.02 3.95
N SER A 162 12.99 -0.85 4.78
CA SER A 162 13.70 -2.05 4.34
C SER A 162 13.19 -3.27 5.09
N GLY A 163 13.29 -4.41 4.45
CA GLY A 163 13.12 -5.73 5.05
C GLY A 163 13.94 -6.74 4.27
N ILE A 164 14.02 -7.96 4.80
CA ILE A 164 14.63 -9.06 4.08
C ILE A 164 13.72 -9.37 2.88
N GLU A 165 14.26 -9.22 1.68
CA GLU A 165 13.57 -9.59 0.43
C GLU A 165 13.14 -11.04 0.51
N THR A 166 11.84 -11.21 0.70
CA THR A 166 11.22 -12.51 0.85
C THR A 166 9.87 -12.43 0.19
N SER A 167 9.59 -13.39 -0.69
CA SER A 167 8.23 -13.70 -1.11
C SER A 167 7.83 -14.98 -0.39
N ILE A 168 6.78 -14.89 0.41
CA ILE A 168 6.28 -16.01 1.21
C ILE A 168 4.84 -16.25 0.79
N THR A 169 4.57 -17.45 0.29
CA THR A 169 3.22 -17.91 -0.04
C THR A 169 2.78 -18.94 0.97
N GLY A 170 1.55 -18.85 1.45
CA GLY A 170 1.02 -19.82 2.39
C GLY A 170 -0.41 -19.55 2.84
N THR A 171 -0.84 -20.33 3.83
CA THR A 171 -2.18 -20.28 4.42
C THR A 171 -2.17 -19.82 5.88
N SER A 172 -0.99 -19.58 6.44
CA SER A 172 -0.78 -19.29 7.85
C SER A 172 -0.40 -17.82 8.09
N THR A 173 -0.53 -17.36 9.33
CA THR A 173 0.03 -16.06 9.75
C THR A 173 1.54 -16.17 9.88
N ILE A 174 2.25 -15.27 9.22
CA ILE A 174 3.70 -15.12 9.35
C ILE A 174 4.02 -13.86 10.14
N LEU A 175 5.16 -13.88 10.81
CA LEU A 175 5.79 -12.67 11.34
C LEU A 175 6.87 -12.25 10.37
N PHE A 176 6.84 -10.99 9.95
CA PHE A 176 7.90 -10.42 9.14
C PHE A 176 8.46 -9.19 9.84
N GLN A 177 9.75 -8.92 9.61
CA GLN A 177 10.45 -7.80 10.22
C GLN A 177 10.69 -6.71 9.20
N THR A 178 10.32 -5.49 9.57
CA THR A 178 10.61 -4.28 8.80
C THR A 178 11.35 -3.29 9.64
N GLN A 179 12.29 -2.61 9.01
CA GLN A 179 13.07 -1.54 9.61
C GLN A 179 12.85 -0.26 8.82
N LEU A 180 12.51 0.81 9.54
CA LEU A 180 12.52 2.15 9.00
C LEU A 180 13.96 2.56 8.74
N VAL A 181 14.36 2.71 7.48
CA VAL A 181 15.73 3.07 7.09
C VAL A 181 15.92 4.58 7.24
N THR A 182 15.00 5.32 6.64
CA THR A 182 15.01 6.78 6.72
C THR A 182 13.59 7.29 6.56
N TYR A 183 13.33 8.41 7.21
CA TYR A 183 12.17 9.22 6.92
C TYR A 183 12.66 10.65 6.70
N THR A 184 12.06 11.33 5.74
CA THR A 184 12.28 12.76 5.54
C THR A 184 10.96 13.46 5.71
N SER A 185 10.84 14.19 6.82
CA SER A 185 9.76 15.15 7.00
C SER A 185 10.21 16.51 6.48
N ALA A 186 9.38 17.13 5.65
CA ALA A 186 9.67 18.45 5.12
C ALA A 186 8.42 19.32 5.20
N SER A 187 8.60 20.54 5.69
CA SER A 187 7.57 21.57 5.73
C SER A 187 8.07 22.75 4.91
N HIS A 188 7.45 22.99 3.77
CA HIS A 188 7.91 24.02 2.84
C HIS A 188 6.78 24.95 2.44
N LEU A 189 7.13 26.24 2.37
CA LEU A 189 6.29 27.28 1.82
C LEU A 189 6.71 27.51 0.37
N PHE A 190 5.78 27.29 -0.54
CA PHE A 190 5.93 27.49 -1.97
C PHE A 190 5.21 28.74 -2.40
N VAL A 191 5.82 29.47 -3.33
CA VAL A 191 5.22 30.66 -3.97
C VAL A 191 5.34 30.45 -5.47
N ASN A 192 4.34 30.85 -6.25
CA ASN A 192 4.40 30.77 -7.71
C ASN A 192 5.69 31.45 -8.26
N PRO A 193 6.45 30.83 -9.19
CA PRO A 193 6.21 29.56 -9.88
C PRO A 193 6.92 28.35 -9.25
N ASP A 194 7.42 28.47 -8.03
CA ASP A 194 8.18 27.44 -7.31
C ASP A 194 7.26 26.35 -6.77
N TRP A 195 6.56 25.67 -7.65
CA TRP A 195 5.58 24.65 -7.31
C TRP A 195 6.18 23.23 -7.28
N LEU A 196 5.34 22.25 -6.93
CA LEU A 196 5.76 20.87 -6.66
C LEU A 196 5.70 19.99 -7.90
N ASN A 197 6.78 19.25 -8.13
CA ASN A 197 6.85 18.15 -9.07
C ASN A 197 6.92 16.84 -8.30
N PHE A 198 5.91 15.99 -8.49
CA PHE A 198 5.88 14.64 -7.95
C PHE A 198 6.26 13.66 -9.05
N THR A 199 7.35 12.93 -8.85
CA THR A 199 7.78 11.85 -9.73
C THR A 199 7.72 10.54 -8.97
N MET A 200 6.94 9.58 -9.45
CA MET A 200 6.82 8.30 -8.79
C MET A 200 6.81 7.17 -9.82
N ILE A 201 7.53 6.11 -9.50
CA ILE A 201 7.47 4.84 -10.23
C ILE A 201 6.71 3.86 -9.34
N THR A 202 5.64 3.28 -9.87
CA THR A 202 4.69 2.46 -9.10
C THR A 202 3.88 1.57 -10.05
N GLU A 203 3.42 0.42 -9.55
CA GLU A 203 2.41 -0.41 -10.24
C GLU A 203 1.03 0.29 -10.23
N TYR A 204 0.78 1.18 -9.26
CA TYR A 204 -0.55 1.73 -8.96
C TYR A 204 -0.77 3.16 -9.46
N THR A 205 -0.44 3.40 -10.74
CA THR A 205 -0.39 4.76 -11.30
C THR A 205 -1.75 5.48 -11.28
N ALA A 206 -2.86 4.80 -11.53
CA ALA A 206 -4.20 5.37 -11.51
C ALA A 206 -4.69 5.70 -10.09
N ALA A 207 -4.37 4.86 -9.10
CA ALA A 207 -4.67 5.08 -7.69
C ALA A 207 -3.97 6.35 -7.19
N TRP A 208 -2.66 6.46 -7.44
CA TRP A 208 -1.85 7.62 -7.07
C TRP A 208 -2.27 8.89 -7.82
N THR A 209 -2.53 8.79 -9.13
CA THR A 209 -3.03 9.93 -9.92
C THR A 209 -4.31 10.47 -9.32
N ARG A 210 -5.26 9.59 -9.00
CA ARG A 210 -6.54 9.98 -8.41
C ARG A 210 -6.35 10.59 -7.02
N TYR A 211 -5.51 9.99 -6.19
CA TYR A 211 -5.22 10.51 -4.84
C TYR A 211 -4.64 11.92 -4.90
N PHE A 212 -3.52 12.12 -5.62
CA PHE A 212 -2.88 13.43 -5.70
C PHE A 212 -3.77 14.48 -6.34
N ASN A 213 -4.49 14.15 -7.43
CA ASN A 213 -5.41 15.10 -8.03
C ASN A 213 -6.49 15.52 -7.04
N ASN A 214 -7.15 14.57 -6.35
CA ASN A 214 -8.18 14.92 -5.38
C ASN A 214 -7.61 15.76 -4.24
N THR A 215 -6.52 15.34 -3.60
CA THR A 215 -5.92 16.04 -2.46
C THR A 215 -5.43 17.45 -2.83
N LEU A 216 -4.76 17.62 -3.98
CA LEU A 216 -4.20 18.91 -4.38
C LEU A 216 -5.29 19.86 -4.91
N ILE A 217 -6.28 19.35 -5.64
CA ILE A 217 -7.41 20.15 -6.13
C ILE A 217 -8.31 20.59 -4.96
N GLU A 218 -8.56 19.72 -3.98
CA GLU A 218 -9.28 20.07 -2.75
C GLU A 218 -8.56 21.18 -1.95
N ALA A 219 -7.23 21.18 -1.98
CA ALA A 219 -6.41 22.26 -1.42
C ALA A 219 -6.41 23.56 -2.27
N GLY A 220 -7.11 23.57 -3.41
CA GLY A 220 -7.24 24.72 -4.30
C GLY A 220 -6.09 24.89 -5.29
N LEU A 221 -5.34 23.82 -5.58
CA LEU A 221 -4.26 23.81 -6.57
C LEU A 221 -4.74 23.39 -7.95
N THR A 222 -4.19 24.00 -9.00
CA THR A 222 -4.55 23.71 -10.39
C THR A 222 -3.50 22.83 -11.09
N PRO A 223 -3.84 21.66 -11.65
CA PRO A 223 -2.89 20.81 -12.39
C PRO A 223 -2.22 21.54 -13.57
N GLY A 224 -0.93 21.32 -13.78
CA GLY A 224 -0.14 21.92 -14.87
C GLY A 224 0.17 23.42 -14.70
N THR A 225 -0.47 24.06 -13.72
CA THR A 225 -0.10 25.37 -13.22
C THR A 225 0.61 25.15 -11.89
N ASP A 226 -0.14 24.84 -10.83
CA ASP A 226 0.31 24.78 -9.43
C ASP A 226 1.06 23.50 -9.04
N PHE A 227 1.02 22.45 -9.86
CA PHE A 227 1.77 21.20 -9.63
C PHE A 227 1.85 20.37 -10.91
N ASN A 228 2.86 19.49 -10.98
CA ASN A 228 2.99 18.49 -12.03
C ASN A 228 3.15 17.08 -11.44
N LEU A 229 2.44 16.11 -12.03
CA LEU A 229 2.50 14.71 -11.66
C LEU A 229 3.12 13.92 -12.82
N THR A 230 4.21 13.22 -12.53
CA THR A 230 4.87 12.30 -13.45
C THR A 230 4.88 10.91 -12.82
N LEU A 231 3.94 10.07 -13.24
CA LEU A 231 3.80 8.69 -12.76
C LEU A 231 4.26 7.75 -13.88
N VAL A 232 5.20 6.86 -13.57
CA VAL A 232 5.73 5.86 -14.50
C VAL A 232 5.30 4.49 -13.99
N ASP A 233 4.74 3.69 -14.88
CA ASP A 233 4.34 2.32 -14.57
C ASP A 233 5.59 1.44 -14.41
N ALA A 234 5.70 0.75 -13.27
CA ALA A 234 6.81 -0.13 -12.96
C ALA A 234 6.77 -1.46 -13.75
N THR A 235 5.63 -1.79 -14.39
CA THR A 235 5.46 -3.07 -15.12
C THR A 235 5.98 -3.05 -16.56
N THR A 236 6.37 -1.87 -17.08
CA THR A 236 6.84 -1.67 -18.48
C THR A 236 8.33 -1.72 -18.68
#